data_AF-A0A519JTQ4-F1
#
_entry.id   AF-A0A519JTQ4-F1
#
_cell.length_a   1.000
_cell.length_b   1.000
_cell.length_c   1.000
_cell.angle_alpha   90.00
_cell.angle_beta   90.00
_cell.angle_gamma   90.00
#
_symmetry.space_group_name_H-M   'P 1'
#
loop_
_entity.id
_entity.type
_entity.pdbx_description
1 polymer ?
#
loop_
_entity_poly.entity_id
_entity_poly.type
_entity_poly.pdbx_seq_one_letter_code
_entity_poly.pdbx_strand_id
1 'polypeptide(L)'
;MQPLSNLSPQPEQSIDIHEQLSKFLKHWKWIVLSVLVAMVGAYFIIRYSVPQYGMSTTILIKDDKKDESELGVFSDLGIFSGKNNIENETAILSSRTLSQNVIKQLGFNVSYFVEGRIISPESYKNSPVKILFVEVNEALFTKDTSFIISPISDNQFELSDILKDHTRKFAFGQKIACSLGTFMVMKSTNHVQDEDVTVRINSVEAKAAQ
;
A
#
# COMPACT_ATOMS: atom_id res chain seq x y z
N MET A 1 44.75 -37.77 -54.88
CA MET A 1 43.50 -38.01 -54.15
C MET A 1 43.88 -38.38 -52.72
N GLN A 2 43.74 -37.46 -51.77
CA GLN A 2 44.00 -37.74 -50.35
C GLN A 2 42.78 -38.48 -49.76
N PRO A 3 42.97 -39.56 -48.99
CA PRO A 3 41.85 -40.33 -48.47
C PRO A 3 41.12 -39.61 -47.33
N LEU A 4 39.83 -39.90 -47.26
CA LEU A 4 38.80 -39.27 -46.44
C LEU A 4 39.15 -39.19 -44.95
N SER A 5 38.86 -38.02 -44.38
CA SER A 5 38.88 -37.65 -42.97
C SER A 5 38.43 -38.77 -42.03
N ASN A 6 39.30 -39.09 -41.07
CA ASN A 6 39.02 -39.98 -39.95
C ASN A 6 38.01 -39.30 -39.00
N LEU A 7 36.71 -39.52 -39.23
CA LEU A 7 35.64 -39.13 -38.30
C LEU A 7 35.65 -40.12 -37.13
N SER A 8 36.48 -39.85 -36.13
CA SER A 8 36.40 -40.56 -34.85
C SER A 8 35.04 -40.22 -34.20
N PRO A 9 34.23 -41.20 -33.77
CA PRO A 9 33.04 -40.90 -32.99
C PRO A 9 33.49 -40.27 -31.67
N GLN A 10 33.12 -39.01 -31.44
CA GLN A 10 33.27 -38.37 -30.14
C GLN A 10 32.54 -39.24 -29.11
N PRO A 11 33.15 -39.62 -27.98
CA PRO A 11 32.45 -40.38 -26.96
C PRO A 11 31.26 -39.56 -26.50
N GLU A 12 30.05 -40.09 -26.70
CA GLU A 12 28.85 -39.57 -26.06
C GLU A 12 29.14 -39.58 -24.56
N GLN A 13 29.34 -38.40 -23.97
CA GLN A 13 29.43 -38.27 -22.52
C GLN A 13 28.02 -38.53 -21.97
N SER A 14 27.72 -39.81 -21.75
CA SER A 14 26.54 -40.19 -21.00
C SER A 14 26.71 -39.60 -19.60
N ILE A 15 25.91 -38.58 -19.29
CA ILE A 15 25.86 -38.01 -17.95
C ILE A 15 25.30 -39.10 -17.05
N ASP A 16 26.19 -39.78 -16.33
CA ASP A 16 25.81 -40.82 -15.40
C ASP A 16 25.22 -40.15 -14.15
N ILE A 17 23.89 -39.99 -14.16
CA ILE A 17 23.12 -39.23 -13.17
C ILE A 17 23.37 -39.78 -11.76
N HIS A 18 23.62 -41.09 -11.65
CA HIS A 18 23.92 -41.76 -10.40
C HIS A 18 25.26 -41.31 -9.80
N GLU A 19 26.30 -41.16 -10.64
CA GLU A 19 27.62 -40.72 -10.18
C GLU A 19 27.58 -39.26 -9.72
N GLN A 20 26.87 -38.40 -10.44
CA GLN A 20 26.68 -37.00 -10.03
C GLN A 20 25.89 -36.90 -8.71
N LEU A 21 24.80 -37.65 -8.57
CA LEU A 21 23.99 -37.65 -7.35
C LEU A 21 24.78 -38.08 -6.12
N SER A 22 25.63 -39.10 -6.25
CA SER A 22 26.50 -39.57 -5.15
C SER A 22 27.49 -38.49 -4.66
N LYS A 23 28.02 -37.65 -5.57
CA LYS A 23 28.90 -36.52 -5.25
C LYS A 23 28.16 -35.42 -4.47
N PHE A 24 26.88 -35.17 -4.79
CA PHE A 24 26.03 -34.24 -4.04
C PHE A 24 25.64 -34.78 -2.65
N LEU A 25 25.31 -36.07 -2.54
CA LEU A 25 25.01 -36.71 -1.24
C LEU A 25 26.21 -36.68 -0.29
N LYS A 26 27.44 -36.75 -0.79
CA LYS A 26 28.65 -36.63 0.05
C LYS A 26 28.73 -35.29 0.80
N HIS A 27 28.16 -34.23 0.23
CA HIS A 27 28.14 -32.88 0.81
C HIS A 27 26.77 -32.52 1.41
N TRP A 28 25.93 -33.51 1.76
CA TRP A 28 24.57 -33.28 2.27
C TRP A 28 24.49 -32.28 3.43
N LYS A 29 25.52 -32.21 4.29
CA LYS A 29 25.60 -31.23 5.39
C LYS A 29 25.58 -29.77 4.89
N TRP A 30 26.26 -29.48 3.77
CA TRP A 30 26.27 -28.15 3.17
C TRP A 30 24.94 -27.82 2.50
N ILE A 31 24.25 -28.83 1.96
CA ILE A 31 22.89 -28.67 1.41
C ILE A 31 21.91 -28.34 2.55
N VAL A 32 21.96 -29.08 3.66
CA VAL A 32 21.11 -28.80 4.82
C VAL A 32 21.41 -27.42 5.40
N LEU A 33 22.68 -27.03 5.48
CA LEU A 33 23.07 -25.71 5.95
C LEU A 33 22.55 -24.59 5.03
N SER A 34 22.63 -24.75 3.71
CA SER A 34 22.12 -23.74 2.78
C SER A 34 20.60 -23.61 2.85
N VAL A 35 19.87 -24.73 2.99
CA VAL A 35 18.41 -24.73 3.20
C VAL A 35 18.05 -24.02 4.50
N LEU A 36 18.79 -24.26 5.59
CA LEU A 36 18.56 -23.60 6.87
C LEU A 36 18.79 -22.09 6.76
N VAL A 37 19.88 -21.67 6.12
CA VAL A 37 20.17 -20.23 5.88
C VAL A 37 19.09 -19.60 5.00
N ALA A 38 18.62 -20.29 3.96
CA ALA A 38 17.55 -19.82 3.10
C ALA A 38 16.21 -19.69 3.87
N MET A 39 15.87 -20.65 4.74
CA MET A 39 14.68 -20.56 5.59
C MET A 39 14.77 -19.37 6.56
N VAL A 40 15.92 -19.16 7.19
CA VAL A 40 16.12 -18.02 8.09
C VAL A 40 15.99 -16.70 7.32
N GLY A 41 16.60 -16.59 6.14
CA GLY A 41 16.47 -15.42 5.27
C GLY A 41 15.02 -15.18 4.85
N ALA A 42 14.31 -16.21 4.40
CA ALA A 42 12.91 -16.13 4.01
C ALA A 42 12.02 -15.72 5.20
N TYR A 43 12.27 -16.26 6.40
CA TYR A 43 11.56 -15.86 7.61
C TYR A 43 11.73 -14.37 7.91
N PHE A 44 12.96 -13.85 7.81
CA PHE A 44 13.20 -12.42 8.01
C PHE A 44 12.54 -11.57 6.92
N ILE A 45 12.63 -11.97 5.65
CA ILE A 45 11.95 -11.26 4.55
C ILE A 45 10.45 -11.19 4.83
N ILE A 46 9.79 -12.32 5.09
CA ILE A 46 8.34 -12.35 5.37
C ILE A 46 7.99 -11.54 6.61
N ARG A 47 8.84 -11.57 7.65
CA ARG A 47 8.61 -10.82 8.89
C ARG A 47 8.73 -9.29 8.71
N TYR A 48 9.55 -8.83 7.77
CA TYR A 48 9.83 -7.40 7.56
C TYR A 48 9.16 -6.82 6.31
N SER A 49 8.56 -7.65 5.44
CA SER A 49 7.78 -7.16 4.31
C SER A 49 6.44 -6.56 4.78
N VAL A 50 6.18 -5.32 4.35
CA VAL A 50 4.89 -4.64 4.59
C VAL A 50 3.82 -5.31 3.69
N PRO A 51 2.71 -5.82 4.25
CA PRO A 51 1.68 -6.46 3.44
C PRO A 51 0.99 -5.41 2.55
N GLN A 52 1.02 -5.64 1.23
CA GLN A 52 0.27 -4.83 0.27
C GLN A 52 -1.12 -5.44 0.06
N TYR A 53 -2.17 -4.63 0.26
CA TYR A 53 -3.55 -5.04 0.07
C TYR A 53 -4.09 -4.42 -1.22
N GLY A 54 -4.48 -5.26 -2.18
CA GLY A 54 -5.22 -4.84 -3.36
C GLY A 54 -6.73 -4.89 -3.11
N MET A 55 -7.47 -3.89 -3.62
CA MET A 55 -8.93 -3.91 -3.68
C MET A 55 -9.37 -3.96 -5.14
N SER A 56 -10.29 -4.86 -5.48
CA SER A 56 -10.90 -4.96 -6.81
C SER A 56 -12.41 -4.92 -6.67
N THR A 57 -13.06 -4.12 -7.51
CA THR A 57 -14.51 -3.91 -7.50
C THR A 57 -15.05 -4.12 -8.90
N THR A 58 -16.11 -4.91 -9.04
CA THR A 58 -16.83 -5.10 -10.31
C THR A 58 -18.17 -4.37 -10.24
N ILE A 59 -18.44 -3.52 -11.23
CA ILE A 59 -19.69 -2.74 -11.33
C ILE A 59 -20.42 -3.20 -12.59
N LEU A 60 -21.71 -3.52 -12.45
CA LEU A 60 -22.57 -3.89 -13.57
C LEU A 60 -23.35 -2.65 -14.04
N ILE A 61 -23.07 -2.20 -15.26
CA ILE A 61 -23.88 -1.16 -15.92
C ILE A 61 -24.99 -1.86 -16.68
N LYS A 62 -26.23 -1.50 -16.37
CA LYS A 62 -27.40 -1.96 -17.13
C LYS A 62 -27.68 -0.91 -18.19
N ASP A 63 -27.47 -1.26 -19.45
CA ASP A 63 -27.96 -0.45 -20.56
C ASP A 63 -29.49 -0.45 -20.51
N ASP A 64 -30.07 0.66 -20.05
CA ASP A 64 -31.48 0.93 -20.28
C ASP A 64 -31.64 1.14 -21.79
N LYS A 65 -31.93 0.06 -22.50
CA LYS A 65 -32.48 0.14 -23.86
C LYS A 65 -33.77 0.92 -23.76
N LYS A 66 -33.69 2.24 -23.93
CA LYS A 66 -34.82 3.07 -24.29
C LYS A 66 -35.41 2.46 -25.56
N ASP A 67 -36.67 2.06 -25.50
CA ASP A 67 -37.46 1.66 -26.67
C ASP A 67 -37.50 2.84 -27.65
N GLU A 68 -36.55 2.88 -28.58
CA GLU A 68 -36.47 3.88 -29.65
C GLU A 68 -36.51 3.14 -30.99
N SER A 69 -37.72 2.88 -31.46
CA SER A 69 -37.99 2.28 -32.77
C SER A 69 -37.42 3.09 -33.94
N GLU A 70 -37.03 4.35 -33.73
CA GLU A 70 -36.39 5.21 -34.73
C GLU A 70 -34.85 5.25 -34.63
N LEU A 71 -34.25 5.07 -33.44
CA LEU A 71 -32.78 5.03 -33.29
C LEU A 71 -32.15 3.66 -33.58
N GLY A 72 -32.93 2.57 -33.49
CA GLY A 72 -32.46 1.22 -33.83
C GLY A 72 -31.95 1.09 -35.28
N VAL A 73 -32.55 1.83 -36.22
CA VAL A 73 -32.15 1.84 -37.65
C VAL A 73 -30.79 2.51 -37.86
N PHE A 74 -30.44 3.52 -37.05
CA PHE A 74 -29.14 4.21 -37.13
C PHE A 74 -28.01 3.45 -36.41
N SER A 75 -28.36 2.60 -35.44
CA SER A 75 -27.39 1.71 -34.78
C SER A 75 -26.90 0.61 -35.73
N ASP A 76 -27.77 0.08 -36.59
CA ASP A 76 -27.43 -0.96 -37.59
C ASP A 76 -26.53 -0.42 -38.73
N LEU A 77 -26.53 0.90 -38.94
CA LEU A 77 -25.60 1.61 -39.83
C LEU A 77 -24.23 1.88 -39.18
N GLY A 78 -24.02 1.45 -37.93
CA GLY A 78 -22.77 1.65 -37.18
C GLY A 78 -22.53 3.10 -36.72
N ILE A 79 -23.52 3.98 -36.86
CA ILE A 79 -23.37 5.42 -36.62
C ILE A 79 -23.54 5.77 -35.12
N PHE A 80 -24.27 4.97 -34.35
CA PHE A 80 -24.43 5.15 -32.90
C PHE A 80 -23.87 3.95 -32.14
N SER A 81 -22.60 4.08 -31.73
CA SER A 81 -21.90 3.11 -30.89
C SER A 81 -22.09 3.47 -29.41
N GLY A 82 -22.90 2.67 -28.69
CA GLY A 82 -23.05 2.76 -27.23
C GLY A 82 -21.75 2.53 -26.44
N LYS A 83 -20.66 2.13 -27.13
CA LYS A 83 -19.31 1.95 -26.56
C LYS A 83 -18.74 3.24 -25.95
N ASN A 84 -19.04 4.40 -26.54
CA ASN A 84 -18.53 5.68 -26.04
C ASN A 84 -19.06 6.02 -24.64
N ASN A 85 -20.26 5.57 -24.28
CA ASN A 85 -20.85 5.87 -22.98
C ASN A 85 -20.18 5.08 -21.85
N ILE A 86 -19.92 3.78 -22.08
CA ILE A 86 -19.24 2.89 -21.11
C ILE A 86 -17.79 3.32 -20.89
N GLU A 87 -17.07 3.66 -21.96
CA GLU A 87 -15.69 4.16 -21.85
C GLU A 87 -15.63 5.49 -21.10
N ASN A 88 -16.60 6.39 -21.33
CA ASN A 88 -16.70 7.65 -20.61
C ASN A 88 -17.01 7.46 -19.12
N GLU A 89 -17.94 6.57 -18.76
CA GLU A 89 -18.25 6.25 -17.36
C GLU A 89 -17.06 5.62 -16.65
N THR A 90 -16.37 4.69 -17.32
CA THR A 90 -15.13 4.09 -16.80
C THR A 90 -14.04 5.14 -16.58
N ALA A 91 -13.91 6.11 -17.50
CA ALA A 91 -12.97 7.21 -17.39
C ALA A 91 -13.31 8.17 -16.24
N ILE A 92 -14.60 8.47 -16.02
CA ILE A 92 -15.06 9.28 -14.89
C ILE A 92 -14.80 8.57 -13.56
N LEU A 93 -15.12 7.26 -13.48
CA LEU A 93 -14.85 6.43 -12.31
C LEU A 93 -13.35 6.34 -11.97
N SER A 94 -12.50 6.33 -13.00
CA SER A 94 -11.03 6.29 -12.85
C SER A 94 -10.40 7.69 -12.79
N SER A 95 -11.20 8.76 -12.75
CA SER A 95 -10.67 10.12 -12.84
C SER A 95 -10.00 10.54 -11.53
N ARG A 96 -8.88 11.27 -11.66
CA ARG A 96 -8.16 11.84 -10.52
C ARG A 96 -9.08 12.72 -9.67
N THR A 97 -9.93 13.53 -10.30
CA THR A 97 -10.85 14.42 -9.60
C THR A 97 -11.84 13.66 -8.72
N LEU A 98 -12.38 12.53 -9.20
CA LEU A 98 -13.28 11.70 -8.39
C LEU A 98 -12.52 11.08 -7.21
N SER A 99 -11.34 10.51 -7.45
CA SER A 99 -10.49 9.94 -6.39
C SER A 99 -10.13 10.98 -5.33
N GLN A 100 -9.80 12.21 -5.72
CA GLN A 100 -9.53 13.31 -4.80
C GLN A 100 -10.75 13.65 -3.94
N ASN A 101 -11.95 13.68 -4.53
CA ASN A 101 -13.19 13.94 -3.80
C ASN A 101 -13.50 12.84 -2.79
N VAL A 102 -13.29 11.57 -3.15
CA VAL A 102 -13.45 10.43 -2.25
C VAL A 102 -12.44 10.51 -1.09
N ILE A 103 -11.17 10.79 -1.37
CA ILE A 103 -10.13 10.96 -0.33
C ILE A 103 -10.51 12.09 0.64
N LYS A 104 -11.03 13.22 0.13
CA LYS A 104 -11.51 14.34 0.95
C LYS A 104 -12.71 13.97 1.81
N GLN A 105 -13.69 13.23 1.25
CA GLN A 105 -14.90 12.84 1.99
C GLN A 105 -14.64 11.78 3.06
N LEU A 106 -13.76 10.81 2.79
CA LEU A 106 -13.43 9.74 3.75
C LEU A 106 -12.31 10.13 4.73
N GLY A 107 -11.57 11.22 4.47
CA GLY A 107 -10.44 11.64 5.30
C GLY A 107 -9.24 10.69 5.21
N PHE A 108 -9.04 10.02 4.07
CA PHE A 108 -7.90 9.09 3.84
C PHE A 108 -6.56 9.79 3.62
N ASN A 109 -6.52 11.11 3.69
CA ASN A 109 -5.30 11.89 3.59
C ASN A 109 -4.45 11.86 4.89
N VAL A 110 -5.03 11.38 5.99
CA VAL A 110 -4.37 11.21 7.29
C VAL A 110 -3.96 9.75 7.50
N SER A 111 -2.66 9.50 7.58
CA SER A 111 -2.07 8.18 7.83
C SER A 111 -1.42 8.15 9.21
N TYR A 112 -1.59 7.03 9.91
CA TYR A 112 -1.03 6.78 11.24
C TYR A 112 0.07 5.75 11.14
N PHE A 113 1.26 6.05 11.65
CA PHE A 113 2.39 5.15 11.72
C PHE A 113 2.75 4.96 13.19
N VAL A 114 2.72 3.71 13.66
CA VAL A 114 3.22 3.39 15.00
C VAL A 114 4.69 3.08 14.86
N GLU A 115 5.56 3.81 15.57
CA GLU A 115 7.00 3.56 15.53
C GLU A 115 7.33 2.26 16.26
N GLY A 116 7.49 1.18 15.49
CA GLY A 116 8.08 -0.05 15.99
C GLY A 116 9.61 0.05 16.03
N ARG A 117 10.24 -0.79 16.86
CA ARG A 117 11.71 -0.84 17.04
C ARG A 117 12.52 -1.10 15.75
N ILE A 118 11.89 -1.62 14.69
CA ILE A 118 12.55 -2.09 13.46
C ILE A 118 11.75 -1.73 12.19
N ILE A 119 10.41 -1.72 12.25
CA ILE A 119 9.52 -1.31 11.15
C ILE A 119 8.39 -0.44 11.72
N SER A 120 7.98 0.58 10.96
CA SER A 120 6.86 1.45 11.31
C SER A 120 5.68 1.17 10.37
N PRO A 121 4.86 0.12 10.61
CA PRO A 121 3.74 -0.20 9.75
C PRO A 121 2.66 0.91 9.80
N GLU A 122 2.03 1.19 8.67
CA GLU A 122 0.84 2.04 8.64
C GLU A 122 -0.30 1.35 9.39
N SER A 123 -0.72 1.92 10.51
CA SER A 123 -1.75 1.36 11.39
C SER A 123 -3.02 2.20 11.32
N TYR A 124 -3.72 2.16 10.18
CA TYR A 124 -4.97 2.91 10.02
C TYR A 124 -6.11 2.38 10.93
N LYS A 125 -6.20 1.05 11.12
CA LYS A 125 -7.27 0.41 11.93
C LYS A 125 -6.91 0.17 13.40
N ASN A 126 -5.63 -0.02 13.71
CA ASN A 126 -5.14 -0.41 15.04
C ASN A 126 -4.23 0.66 15.66
N SER A 127 -4.39 1.93 15.30
CA SER A 127 -3.63 3.01 15.93
C SER A 127 -4.07 3.16 17.40
N PRO A 128 -3.12 3.28 18.36
CA PRO A 128 -3.42 3.54 19.77
C PRO A 128 -4.01 4.95 19.99
N VAL A 129 -3.88 5.83 18.98
CA VAL A 129 -4.35 7.21 18.98
C VAL A 129 -5.17 7.51 17.73
N LYS A 130 -6.30 8.21 17.89
CA LYS A 130 -7.15 8.67 16.78
C LYS A 130 -7.25 10.19 16.80
N ILE A 131 -6.98 10.83 15.66
CA ILE A 131 -7.18 12.27 15.50
C ILE A 131 -8.57 12.51 14.93
N LEU A 132 -9.29 13.43 15.55
CA LEU A 132 -10.57 13.93 15.07
C LEU A 132 -10.41 15.40 14.72
N PHE A 133 -10.62 15.75 13.46
CA PHE A 133 -10.68 17.14 13.04
C PHE A 133 -12.08 17.69 13.33
N VAL A 134 -12.14 18.70 14.19
CA VAL A 134 -13.37 19.43 14.54
C VAL A 134 -13.64 20.49 13.48
N GLU A 135 -12.57 21.12 12.99
CA GLU A 135 -12.62 22.14 11.95
C GLU A 135 -11.44 21.92 11.01
N VAL A 136 -11.71 21.83 9.71
CA VAL A 136 -10.71 21.51 8.69
C VAL A 136 -10.41 22.76 7.89
N ASN A 137 -9.12 23.08 7.73
CA ASN A 137 -8.65 24.14 6.82
C ASN A 137 -8.20 23.52 5.49
N GLU A 138 -8.28 24.27 4.39
CA GLU A 138 -7.79 23.87 3.06
C GLU A 138 -6.30 23.45 3.06
N ALA A 139 -5.52 24.01 4.00
CA ALA A 139 -4.13 23.61 4.24
C ALA A 139 -3.95 22.11 4.48
N LEU A 140 -4.95 21.43 5.07
CA LEU A 140 -4.93 19.99 5.32
C LEU A 140 -4.96 19.14 4.04
N PHE A 141 -5.48 19.70 2.95
CA PHE A 141 -5.58 19.02 1.67
C PHE A 141 -4.44 19.36 0.70
N THR A 142 -3.72 20.46 0.96
CA THR A 142 -2.72 21.03 0.06
C THR A 142 -1.29 20.91 0.59
N LYS A 143 -1.10 20.73 1.90
CA LYS A 143 0.23 20.65 2.51
C LYS A 143 0.47 19.30 3.14
N ASP A 144 1.66 18.76 2.88
CA ASP A 144 2.18 17.62 3.61
C ASP A 144 2.64 18.09 5.00
N THR A 145 2.23 17.40 6.05
CA THR A 145 2.64 17.72 7.43
C THR A 145 2.82 16.42 8.19
N SER A 146 3.93 16.29 8.92
CA SER A 146 4.15 15.17 9.83
C SER A 146 4.43 15.70 11.24
N PHE A 147 3.91 15.02 12.25
CA PHE A 147 4.18 15.30 13.65
C PHE A 147 4.11 14.00 14.45
N ILE A 148 4.78 13.99 15.60
CA ILE A 148 4.87 12.83 16.48
C ILE A 148 3.98 13.09 17.70
N ILE A 149 3.21 12.07 18.07
CA ILE A 149 2.43 12.02 19.29
C ILE A 149 3.03 10.97 20.20
N SER A 150 3.62 11.40 21.31
CA SER A 150 4.17 10.51 22.35
C SER A 150 3.23 10.49 23.55
N PRO A 151 2.55 9.38 23.87
CA PRO A 151 1.76 9.29 25.10
C PRO A 151 2.68 9.40 26.33
N ILE A 152 2.40 10.34 27.23
CA ILE A 152 3.16 10.49 28.50
C ILE A 152 2.44 9.76 29.64
N SER A 153 1.12 9.79 29.63
CA SER A 153 0.27 9.20 30.68
C SER A 153 -1.11 8.88 30.13
N ASP A 154 -1.98 8.29 30.95
CA ASP A 154 -3.36 7.98 30.55
C ASP A 154 -4.17 9.19 30.09
N ASN A 155 -3.80 10.41 30.51
CA ASN A 155 -4.56 11.62 30.21
C ASN A 155 -3.77 12.66 29.41
N GLN A 156 -2.47 12.46 29.18
CA GLN A 156 -1.61 13.46 28.53
C GLN A 156 -0.73 12.84 27.46
N PHE A 157 -0.49 13.63 26.41
CA PHE A 157 0.44 13.32 25.35
C PHE A 157 1.32 14.52 25.04
N GLU A 158 2.41 14.23 24.38
CA GLU A 158 3.36 15.19 23.87
C GLU A 158 3.26 15.24 22.36
N LEU A 159 3.11 16.44 21.82
CA LEU A 159 3.14 16.72 20.39
C LEU A 159 4.49 17.33 20.05
N SER A 160 5.23 16.68 19.17
CA SER A 160 6.50 17.21 18.66
C SER A 160 6.56 17.25 17.14
N ASP A 161 7.43 18.10 16.61
CA ASP A 161 7.88 17.99 15.23
C ASP A 161 8.69 16.68 15.04
N ILE A 162 8.92 16.29 13.80
CA ILE A 162 9.69 15.10 13.39
C ILE A 162 11.12 15.15 13.98
N LEU A 163 11.65 16.37 14.17
CA LEU A 163 12.99 16.63 14.73
C LEU A 163 13.01 16.66 16.27
N LYS A 164 11.86 16.52 16.95
CA LYS A 164 11.69 16.63 18.42
C LYS A 164 12.20 17.95 19.05
N ASP A 165 12.40 19.00 18.24
CA ASP A 165 12.95 20.30 18.68
C ASP A 165 11.87 21.23 19.29
N HIS A 166 10.62 21.05 18.87
CA HIS A 166 9.49 21.82 19.39
C HIS A 166 8.43 20.89 19.93
N THR A 167 8.33 20.89 21.26
CA THR A 167 7.57 19.88 21.99
C THR A 167 6.55 20.56 22.90
N ARG A 168 5.29 20.17 22.77
CA ARG A 168 4.17 20.75 23.52
C ARG A 168 3.29 19.66 24.11
N LYS A 169 2.92 19.81 25.39
CA LYS A 169 2.09 18.85 26.11
C LYS A 169 0.62 19.25 26.04
N PHE A 170 -0.23 18.26 25.79
CA PHE A 170 -1.67 18.43 25.69
C PHE A 170 -2.40 17.29 26.39
N ALA A 171 -3.64 17.53 26.79
CA ALA A 171 -4.51 16.49 27.33
C ALA A 171 -5.27 15.78 26.20
N PHE A 172 -5.52 14.47 26.35
CA PHE A 172 -6.41 13.76 25.44
C PHE A 172 -7.82 14.38 25.47
N GLY A 173 -8.46 14.49 24.31
CA GLY A 173 -9.77 15.14 24.16
C GLY A 173 -9.74 16.67 24.17
N GLN A 174 -8.56 17.30 24.30
CA GLN A 174 -8.44 18.76 24.17
C GLN A 174 -8.50 19.18 22.70
N LYS A 175 -9.20 20.29 22.42
CA LYS A 175 -9.18 20.94 21.10
C LYS A 175 -7.88 21.73 20.94
N ILE A 176 -7.15 21.43 19.87
CA ILE A 176 -5.86 22.06 19.53
C ILE A 176 -6.03 22.75 18.18
N ALA A 177 -5.84 24.06 18.17
CA ALA A 177 -5.83 24.85 16.95
C ALA A 177 -4.43 24.85 16.33
N CYS A 178 -4.35 24.57 15.03
CA CYS A 178 -3.14 24.58 14.23
C CYS A 178 -3.41 25.21 12.86
N SER A 179 -2.36 25.44 12.07
CA SER A 179 -2.46 25.94 10.68
C SER A 179 -3.29 25.04 9.76
N LEU A 180 -3.46 23.76 10.12
CA LEU A 180 -4.24 22.76 9.40
C LEU A 180 -5.73 22.74 9.81
N GLY A 181 -6.11 23.50 10.85
CA GLY A 181 -7.44 23.50 11.45
C GLY A 181 -7.43 23.16 12.94
N THR A 182 -8.61 22.89 13.48
CA THR A 182 -8.79 22.50 14.88
C THR A 182 -8.96 20.99 14.95
N PHE A 183 -8.06 20.31 15.64
CA PHE A 183 -8.12 18.87 15.86
C PHE A 183 -8.08 18.53 17.34
N MET A 184 -8.58 17.35 17.69
CA MET A 184 -8.47 16.77 19.02
C MET A 184 -7.96 15.34 18.91
N VAL A 185 -7.17 14.95 19.91
CA VAL A 185 -6.52 13.65 19.94
C VAL A 185 -7.24 12.76 20.96
N MET A 186 -7.73 11.61 20.51
CA MET A 186 -8.46 10.64 21.32
C MET A 186 -7.64 9.37 21.48
N LYS A 187 -7.69 8.76 22.67
CA LYS A 187 -7.08 7.45 22.92
C LYS A 187 -8.01 6.35 22.35
N SER A 188 -7.43 5.38 21.64
CA SER A 188 -8.16 4.22 21.12
C SER A 188 -8.02 3.06 22.10
N THR A 189 -9.14 2.51 22.56
CA THR A 189 -9.22 1.51 23.65
C THR A 189 -8.54 0.18 23.34
N ASN A 190 -8.14 -0.09 22.08
CA ASN A 190 -7.76 -1.42 21.64
C ASN A 190 -6.28 -1.80 21.81
N HIS A 191 -5.38 -0.86 22.09
CA HIS A 191 -4.03 -1.20 22.55
C HIS A 191 -3.36 0.03 23.16
N VAL A 192 -3.09 -0.01 24.46
CA VAL A 192 -2.23 0.98 25.13
C VAL A 192 -0.82 0.41 25.08
N GLN A 193 -0.13 0.62 23.97
CA GLN A 193 1.33 0.55 24.01
C GLN A 193 1.80 2.00 24.07
N ASP A 194 2.70 2.30 25.02
CA ASP A 194 3.39 3.59 25.18
C ASP A 194 4.39 3.83 24.04
N GLU A 195 3.96 3.56 22.80
CA GLU A 195 4.77 3.71 21.60
C GLU A 195 4.49 5.08 20.97
N ASP A 196 5.56 5.70 20.44
CA ASP A 196 5.47 6.95 19.69
C ASP A 196 4.64 6.71 18.42
N VAL A 197 3.64 7.56 18.20
CA VAL A 197 2.79 7.53 17.00
C VAL A 197 3.16 8.69 16.11
N THR A 198 3.77 8.38 14.97
CA THR A 198 4.01 9.36 13.92
C THR A 198 2.77 9.51 13.06
N VAL A 199 2.20 10.70 13.04
CA VAL A 199 1.06 11.04 12.21
C VAL A 199 1.58 11.77 10.98
N ARG A 200 1.24 11.26 9.81
CA ARG A 200 1.58 11.89 8.52
C ARG A 200 0.30 12.24 7.79
N ILE A 201 0.17 13.52 7.49
CA ILE A 201 -0.87 14.08 6.66
C ILE A 201 -0.23 14.34 5.30
N ASN A 202 -0.75 13.66 4.27
CA ASN A 202 -0.34 13.89 2.90
C ASN A 202 -1.40 14.77 2.21
N SER A 203 -0.96 15.60 1.27
CA SER A 203 -1.84 16.31 0.37
C SER A 203 -2.69 15.33 -0.44
N VAL A 204 -3.92 15.75 -0.76
CA VAL A 204 -4.88 14.93 -1.49
C VAL A 204 -4.37 14.61 -2.90
N GLU A 205 -3.64 15.55 -3.51
CA GLU A 205 -3.01 15.39 -4.81
C GLU A 205 -1.95 14.28 -4.81
N ALA A 206 -1.07 14.28 -3.81
CA ALA A 206 -0.03 13.25 -3.67
C ALA A 206 -0.66 11.87 -3.41
N LYS A 207 -1.68 11.79 -2.55
CA LYS A 207 -2.35 10.51 -2.24
C LYS A 207 -3.19 9.97 -3.41
N ALA A 208 -3.78 10.84 -4.23
CA ALA A 208 -4.54 10.43 -5.42
C ALA A 208 -3.66 10.01 -6.61
N ALA A 209 -2.34 10.22 -6.53
CA ALA A 209 -1.37 9.84 -7.56
C ALA A 209 -0.66 8.51 -7.29
N GLN A 210 -0.79 7.96 -6.08
CA GLN A 210 -0.28 6.64 -5.68
C GLN A 210 -1.25 5.52 -6.08
#